data_AF-A0A1T5CFF4-F1
#
_entry.id   AF-A0A1T5CFF4-F1
#
_cell.length_a   1.000
_cell.length_b   1.000
_cell.length_c   1.000
_cell.angle_alpha   90.00
_cell.angle_beta   90.00
_cell.angle_gamma   90.00
#
_symmetry.space_group_name_H-M   'P 1'
#
loop_
_entity.id
_entity.type
_entity.pdbx_description
1 polymer ?
#
loop_
_entity_poly.entity_id
_entity_poly.type
_entity_poly.pdbx_seq_one_letter_code
_entity_poly.pdbx_strand_id
1 'polypeptide(L)'
;MMGYGSYGYGMMGYGWGWLMMIGMCILVVLGIIALIRYLRQSARPDDSQAASKTALDILNEIYAKGEISDEEYQRKKSEIKK
;
A
#
# COMPACT_ATOMS: atom_id res chain seq x y z
N MET A 1 -37.17 7.41 34.31
CA MET A 1 -37.83 6.97 33.07
C MET A 1 -37.05 7.55 31.90
N MET A 2 -36.54 6.67 31.05
CA MET A 2 -35.77 7.00 29.86
C MET A 2 -36.68 7.67 28.82
N GLY A 3 -36.35 8.89 28.41
CA GLY A 3 -36.96 9.57 27.27
C GLY A 3 -35.98 9.62 26.11
N TYR A 4 -35.82 8.47 25.43
CA TYR A 4 -35.14 8.40 24.13
C TYR A 4 -35.91 9.21 23.09
N GLY A 5 -35.17 9.88 22.21
CA GLY A 5 -35.68 10.19 20.87
C GLY A 5 -36.18 11.61 20.68
N SER A 6 -35.25 12.56 20.59
CA SER A 6 -35.45 13.73 19.73
C SER A 6 -34.36 13.73 18.64
N TYR A 7 -34.35 12.67 17.83
CA TYR A 7 -33.68 12.70 16.53
C TYR A 7 -34.62 13.39 15.55
N GLY A 8 -34.75 14.71 15.72
CA GLY A 8 -35.41 15.60 14.78
C GLY A 8 -34.58 15.72 13.50
N TYR A 9 -34.60 14.68 12.66
CA TYR A 9 -34.04 14.71 11.30
C TYR A 9 -34.95 13.97 10.30
N GLY A 10 -36.25 13.92 10.59
CA GLY A 10 -37.19 13.05 9.87
C GLY A 10 -38.02 13.67 8.76
N MET A 11 -38.00 14.99 8.51
CA MET A 11 -39.08 15.57 7.67
C MET A 11 -38.70 16.69 6.69
N MET A 12 -37.41 16.98 6.52
CA MET A 12 -36.88 17.94 5.52
C MET A 12 -35.64 17.40 4.79
N GLY A 13 -35.61 16.10 4.49
CA GLY A 13 -34.39 15.44 3.96
C GLY A 13 -34.62 14.30 2.97
N TYR A 14 -35.85 13.99 2.58
CA TYR A 14 -36.14 12.79 1.78
C TYR A 14 -35.51 12.78 0.37
N GLY A 15 -35.16 13.94 -0.19
CA GLY A 15 -34.53 14.04 -1.52
C GLY A 15 -33.02 14.30 -1.55
N TRP A 16 -32.43 14.78 -0.45
CA TRP A 16 -30.99 15.11 -0.36
C TRP A 16 -30.25 14.32 0.72
N GLY A 17 -30.97 13.77 1.70
CA GLY A 17 -30.41 12.95 2.77
C GLY A 17 -29.87 11.62 2.26
N TRP A 18 -30.52 11.00 1.27
CA TRP A 18 -30.04 9.75 0.67
C TRP A 18 -28.72 9.93 -0.10
N LEU A 19 -28.53 11.08 -0.78
CA LEU A 19 -27.27 11.43 -1.43
C LEU A 19 -26.14 11.64 -0.42
N MET A 20 -26.43 12.34 0.69
CA MET A 20 -25.49 12.50 1.80
C MET A 20 -25.13 11.14 2.42
N MET A 21 -26.12 10.25 2.60
CA MET A 21 -25.91 8.91 3.13
C MET A 21 -25.03 8.05 2.21
N ILE A 22 -25.27 8.11 0.89
CA ILE A 22 -24.45 7.43 -0.12
C ILE A 22 -23.02 8.02 -0.14
N GLY A 23 -22.89 9.34 -0.08
CA GLY A 23 -21.59 10.00 0.00
C GLY A 23 -20.80 9.58 1.23
N MET A 24 -21.45 9.46 2.38
CA MET A 24 -20.84 8.97 3.62
C MET A 24 -20.44 7.49 3.50
N CYS A 25 -21.26 6.64 2.88
CA CYS A 25 -20.90 5.26 2.56
C CYS A 25 -19.64 5.18 1.66
N ILE A 26 -19.58 5.99 0.61
CA ILE A 26 -18.42 6.05 -0.29
C ILE A 26 -17.17 6.47 0.48
N LEU A 27 -17.26 7.48 1.35
CA LEU A 27 -16.14 7.91 2.19
C LEU A 27 -15.63 6.79 3.11
N VAL A 28 -16.54 6.06 3.75
CA VAL A 28 -16.17 4.92 4.60
C VAL A 28 -15.46 3.84 3.78
N VAL A 29 -15.99 3.50 2.61
CA VAL A 29 -15.37 2.51 1.70
C VAL A 29 -13.99 2.98 1.25
N LEU A 30 -13.84 4.24 0.85
CA LEU A 30 -12.53 4.81 0.47
C LEU A 30 -11.56 4.80 1.65
N GLY A 31 -12.02 5.10 2.86
CA GLY A 31 -11.22 5.03 4.08
C GLY A 31 -10.71 3.61 4.35
N ILE A 32 -11.57 2.61 4.21
CA ILE A 32 -11.19 1.19 4.36
C ILE A 32 -10.19 0.77 3.27
N ILE A 33 -10.44 1.13 2.01
CA ILE A 33 -9.51 0.83 0.91
C ILE A 33 -8.15 1.49 1.15
N ALA A 34 -8.14 2.76 1.57
CA ALA A 34 -6.91 3.49 1.88
C ALA A 34 -6.17 2.85 3.05
N LEU A 35 -6.88 2.44 4.11
CA LEU A 35 -6.29 1.75 5.27
C LEU A 35 -5.68 0.42 4.86
N ILE A 36 -6.41 -0.42 4.12
CA ILE A 36 -5.90 -1.70 3.61
C ILE A 36 -4.70 -1.46 2.69
N ARG A 37 -4.75 -0.45 1.81
CA ARG A 37 -3.65 -0.12 0.92
C ARG A 37 -2.43 0.35 1.71
N TYR A 38 -2.61 1.18 2.73
CA TYR A 38 -1.54 1.66 3.60
C TYR A 38 -0.90 0.53 4.42
N LEU A 39 -1.72 -0.36 4.98
CA LEU A 39 -1.23 -1.55 5.70
C LEU A 39 -0.50 -2.52 4.77
N ARG A 40 -1.01 -2.76 3.56
CA ARG A 40 -0.34 -3.60 2.55
C ARG A 40 0.94 -2.93 2.01
N GLN A 41 0.97 -1.61 1.90
CA GLN A 41 2.14 -0.86 1.47
C GLN A 41 3.20 -0.76 2.56
N SER A 42 2.81 -0.88 3.84
CA SER A 42 3.74 -1.04 4.96
C SER A 42 4.32 -2.46 5.04
N ALA A 43 3.57 -3.47 4.57
CA ALA A 43 4.02 -4.87 4.50
C ALA A 43 4.76 -5.23 3.20
N ARG A 44 4.70 -4.36 2.19
CA ARG A 44 5.51 -4.48 0.98
C ARG A 44 6.57 -3.40 1.03
N PRO A 45 7.81 -3.67 1.48
CA PRO A 45 8.91 -2.83 1.02
C PRO A 45 8.80 -2.88 -0.49
N ASP A 46 8.61 -1.72 -1.11
CA ASP A 46 8.70 -1.47 -2.53
C ASP A 46 9.26 -2.69 -3.28
N ASP A 47 8.40 -3.48 -3.92
CA ASP A 47 8.76 -4.82 -4.43
C ASP A 47 9.91 -4.73 -5.43
N SER A 48 10.06 -3.56 -6.08
CA SER A 48 11.22 -3.19 -6.91
C SER A 48 12.52 -3.03 -6.09
N GLN A 49 12.45 -2.53 -4.86
CA GLN A 49 13.58 -2.43 -3.95
C GLN A 49 13.89 -3.77 -3.23
N ALA A 50 12.87 -4.58 -2.95
CA ALA A 50 13.07 -5.93 -2.42
C ALA A 50 13.70 -6.87 -3.48
N ALA A 51 13.20 -6.84 -4.73
CA ALA A 51 13.77 -7.62 -5.82
C ALA A 51 15.20 -7.21 -6.17
N SER A 52 15.51 -5.90 -6.15
CA SER A 52 16.89 -5.42 -6.39
C SER A 52 17.85 -5.77 -5.26
N LYS A 53 17.39 -5.76 -3.99
CA LYS A 53 18.16 -6.29 -2.86
C LYS A 53 18.47 -7.77 -3.06
N THR A 54 17.49 -8.58 -3.44
CA THR A 54 17.69 -10.01 -3.72
C THR A 54 18.66 -10.26 -4.87
N ALA A 55 18.56 -9.49 -5.96
CA ALA A 55 19.48 -9.61 -7.11
C ALA A 55 20.94 -9.26 -6.75
N LEU A 56 21.14 -8.23 -5.94
CA LEU A 56 22.47 -7.86 -5.43
C LEU A 56 23.02 -8.87 -4.42
N ASP A 57 22.17 -9.43 -3.56
CA ASP A 57 22.58 -10.47 -2.59
C ASP A 57 23.07 -11.73 -3.29
N ILE A 58 22.33 -12.20 -4.30
CA ILE A 58 22.73 -13.36 -5.12
C ILE A 58 24.07 -13.08 -5.82
N LEU A 59 24.24 -11.87 -6.38
CA LEU A 59 25.49 -11.50 -7.05
C LEU A 59 26.68 -11.47 -6.08
N ASN A 60 26.49 -10.98 -4.85
CA ASN A 60 27.52 -10.96 -3.81
C ASN A 60 27.91 -12.37 -3.36
N GLU A 61 26.94 -13.29 -3.25
CA GLU A 61 27.21 -14.68 -2.87
C GLU A 61 28.10 -15.39 -3.89
N ILE A 62 27.83 -15.20 -5.19
CA ILE A 62 28.60 -15.80 -6.29
C ILE A 62 30.03 -15.22 -6.33
N TYR A 63 30.17 -13.92 -6.05
CA TYR A 63 31.48 -13.27 -5.92
C TYR A 63 32.28 -13.76 -4.70
N ALA A 64 31.62 -13.92 -3.54
CA ALA A 64 32.27 -14.46 -2.35
C ALA A 64 32.70 -15.93 -2.53
N LYS A 65 31.95 -16.70 -3.34
CA LYS A 65 32.34 -18.06 -3.77
C LYS A 65 33.50 -18.06 -4.78
N GLY A 66 33.85 -16.91 -5.35
CA GLY A 66 34.89 -16.79 -6.37
C GLY A 66 34.49 -17.34 -7.74
N GLU A 67 33.18 -17.54 -7.98
CA GLU A 67 32.66 -18.07 -9.24
C GLU A 67 32.60 -17.01 -10.36
N ILE A 68 32.86 -15.74 -10.03
CA ILE A 68 32.79 -14.59 -10.94
C ILE A 68 33.99 -13.66 -10.73
N SER A 69 34.53 -13.09 -11.81
CA SER A 69 35.62 -12.10 -11.76
C SER A 69 35.14 -10.74 -11.25
N ASP A 70 36.03 -9.95 -10.66
CA ASP A 70 35.79 -8.55 -10.25
C ASP A 70 35.18 -7.70 -11.38
N GLU A 71 35.64 -7.90 -12.62
CA GLU A 71 35.15 -7.13 -13.77
C GLU A 71 33.69 -7.45 -14.11
N GLU A 72 33.32 -8.73 -14.03
CA GLU A 72 31.95 -9.19 -14.28
C GLU A 72 31.01 -8.78 -13.13
N TYR A 73 31.49 -8.81 -11.89
CA TYR A 73 30.74 -8.32 -10.73
C TYR A 73 30.37 -6.83 -10.89
N GLN A 74 31.33 -5.99 -11.28
CA GLN A 74 31.09 -4.55 -11.45
C GLN A 74 30.14 -4.25 -12.61
N ARG A 75 30.26 -4.97 -13.73
CA ARG A 75 29.31 -4.86 -14.86
C ARG A 75 27.88 -5.16 -14.43
N LYS A 76 27.64 -6.32 -13.82
CA LYS A 76 26.29 -6.75 -13.39
C LYS A 76 25.72 -5.82 -12.32
N LYS A 77 26.55 -5.34 -11.39
CA LYS A 77 26.14 -4.37 -10.36
C LYS A 77 25.68 -3.03 -10.96
N SER A 78 26.37 -2.54 -12.00
CA SER A 78 25.97 -1.31 -12.69
C SER A 78 24.68 -1.44 -13.49
N GLU A 79 24.40 -2.64 -14.03
CA GLU A 79 23.15 -2.94 -14.75
C GLU A 79 21.95 -3.03 -13.79
N ILE A 80 22.12 -3.61 -12.60
CA ILE A 80 21.05 -3.73 -11.59
C ILE A 80 20.68 -2.37 -10.96
N LYS A 81 21.62 -1.41 -10.94
CA LYS A 81 21.40 -0.07 -10.38
C LYS A 81 20.81 0.94 -11.38
N LYS A 82 20.65 0.54 -12.65
CA LYS A 82 20.16 1.39 -13.74
C LYS A 82 18.64 1.27 -13.89
#